data_AF-A0A7J2YFX5-F1
#
_entry.id   AF-A0A7J2YFX5-F1
#
_cell.length_a   1.000
_cell.length_b   1.000
_cell.length_c   1.000
_cell.angle_alpha   90.00
_cell.angle_beta   90.00
_cell.angle_gamma   90.00
#
_symmetry.space_group_name_H-M   'P 1'
#
loop_
_entity.id
_entity.type
_entity.pdbx_description
1 polymer ?
#
loop_
_entity_poly.entity_id
_entity_poly.type
_entity_poly.pdbx_seq_one_letter_code
_entity_poly.pdbx_strand_id
1 'polypeptide(L)'
;METCIKMSKLIAVIRIRGTVGVPKEDEDTLKMLRLNKPNHMRILKPNPSIIGMVKKVEKYVTWGEIDLETLELVLKKRGRLMGNRKLTDEYVKEKLGLNGIKELAEKIFNGEIDIN
;
A
#
# COMPACT_ATOMS: atom_id res chain seq x y z
N MET A 1 24.77 -20.65 1.18
CA MET A 1 24.95 -19.33 1.81
C MET A 1 25.17 -18.37 0.66
N GLU A 2 24.23 -17.56 0.21
CA GLU A 2 23.18 -16.84 0.92
C GLU A 2 21.82 -16.95 0.21
N THR A 3 20.77 -16.77 0.99
CA THR A 3 19.36 -16.87 0.63
C THR A 3 19.01 -15.76 -0.37
N CYS A 4 18.60 -16.13 -1.59
CA CYS A 4 17.99 -15.20 -2.53
C CYS A 4 16.68 -14.64 -1.94
N ILE A 5 16.76 -13.52 -1.23
CA ILE A 5 15.58 -12.74 -0.84
C ILE A 5 14.90 -12.31 -2.12
N LYS A 6 13.74 -12.88 -2.39
CA LYS A 6 12.82 -12.46 -3.45
C LYS A 6 12.38 -11.04 -3.11
N MET A 7 13.12 -10.03 -3.59
CA MET A 7 12.82 -8.62 -3.33
C MET A 7 11.57 -8.23 -4.11
N SER A 8 10.41 -8.49 -3.51
CA SER A 8 9.12 -8.04 -4.03
C SER A 8 9.09 -6.52 -3.91
N LYS A 9 9.45 -5.82 -4.99
CA LYS A 9 9.46 -4.35 -5.01
C LYS A 9 8.06 -3.82 -4.81
N LEU A 10 7.64 -3.53 -3.58
CA LEU A 10 6.35 -2.88 -3.33
C LEU A 10 6.42 -1.43 -3.80
N ILE A 11 5.33 -0.96 -4.40
CA ILE A 11 5.19 0.47 -4.74
C ILE A 11 4.15 1.11 -3.85
N ALA A 12 4.44 2.30 -3.36
CA ALA A 12 3.47 3.18 -2.73
C ALA A 12 2.94 4.16 -3.78
N VAL A 13 1.62 4.25 -3.90
CA VAL A 13 0.93 5.20 -4.78
C VAL A 13 0.10 6.13 -3.94
N ILE A 14 0.29 7.44 -4.10
CA ILE A 14 -0.39 8.49 -3.33
C ILE A 14 -1.11 9.42 -4.31
N ARG A 15 -2.40 9.67 -4.07
CA ARG A 15 -3.14 10.68 -4.83
C ARG A 15 -2.87 12.08 -4.27
N ILE A 16 -2.23 12.94 -5.06
CA ILE A 16 -1.90 14.31 -4.67
C ILE A 16 -2.97 15.31 -5.14
N ARG A 17 -3.57 15.07 -6.32
CA ARG A 17 -4.59 15.98 -6.88
C ARG A 17 -6.00 15.65 -6.38
N GLY A 18 -6.83 16.69 -6.32
CA GLY A 18 -8.24 16.60 -5.96
C GLY A 18 -9.11 15.81 -6.95
N THR A 19 -10.42 15.80 -6.71
CA THR A 19 -11.41 15.05 -7.51
C THR A 19 -12.07 15.87 -8.62
N VAL A 20 -11.93 17.20 -8.59
CA VAL A 20 -12.59 18.10 -9.53
C VAL A 20 -11.81 18.16 -10.85
N GLY A 21 -12.52 18.12 -11.98
CA GLY A 21 -11.93 18.27 -13.32
C GLY A 21 -11.14 17.06 -13.81
N VAL A 22 -11.32 15.89 -13.18
CA VAL A 22 -10.70 14.64 -13.62
C VAL A 22 -11.61 14.00 -14.69
N PRO A 23 -11.09 13.64 -15.89
CA PRO A 23 -11.84 12.89 -16.88
C PRO A 23 -12.35 11.56 -16.31
N LYS A 24 -13.55 11.14 -16.71
CA LYS A 24 -14.22 9.96 -16.15
C LYS A 24 -13.37 8.69 -16.21
N GLU A 25 -12.63 8.47 -17.30
CA GLU A 25 -11.75 7.30 -17.42
C GLU A 25 -10.60 7.27 -16.40
N ASP A 26 -10.01 8.43 -16.12
CA ASP A 26 -8.94 8.55 -15.14
C ASP A 26 -9.50 8.41 -13.72
N GLU A 27 -10.70 8.96 -13.49
CA GLU A 27 -11.42 8.81 -12.23
C GLU A 27 -11.75 7.34 -11.95
N ASP A 28 -12.23 6.60 -12.96
CA ASP A 28 -12.54 5.18 -12.85
C ASP A 28 -11.26 4.35 -12.59
N THR A 29 -10.15 4.70 -13.24
CA THR A 29 -8.84 4.07 -12.97
C THR A 29 -8.36 4.33 -11.54
N LEU A 30 -8.50 5.57 -11.05
CA LEU A 30 -8.20 5.92 -9.65
C LEU A 30 -9.09 5.16 -8.66
N LYS A 31 -10.38 4.99 -8.97
CA LYS A 31 -11.32 4.19 -8.17
C LYS A 31 -10.95 2.70 -8.15
N MET A 32 -10.53 2.13 -9.29
CA MET A 32 -10.03 0.74 -9.36
C MET A 32 -8.78 0.55 -8.47
N LEU A 33 -7.89 1.54 -8.44
CA LEU A 33 -6.75 1.58 -7.53
C LEU A 33 -7.13 1.92 -6.07
N ARG A 34 -8.42 2.13 -5.77
CA ARG A 34 -8.96 2.55 -4.45
C ARG A 34 -8.45 3.91 -3.95
N LEU A 35 -8.01 4.79 -4.85
CA LEU A 35 -7.52 6.16 -4.59
C LEU A 35 -8.64 7.20 -4.71
N ASN A 36 -9.67 7.07 -3.86
CA ASN A 36 -10.91 7.84 -3.98
C ASN A 36 -10.79 9.31 -3.53
N LYS A 37 -9.87 9.63 -2.63
CA LYS A 37 -9.69 10.97 -2.04
C LYS A 37 -8.24 11.41 -2.12
N PRO A 38 -7.96 12.73 -2.14
CA PRO A 38 -6.59 13.22 -2.01
C PRO A 38 -5.96 12.76 -0.69
N ASN A 39 -4.64 12.59 -0.69
CA ASN A 39 -3.83 12.05 0.41
C ASN A 39 -4.16 10.60 0.80
N HIS A 40 -4.92 9.88 -0.02
CA HIS A 40 -5.00 8.42 0.09
C HIS A 40 -3.73 7.80 -0.49
N MET A 41 -3.15 6.87 0.26
CA MET A 41 -2.03 6.05 -0.14
C MET A 41 -2.47 4.60 -0.27
N ARG A 42 -1.99 3.89 -1.29
CA ARG A 42 -2.11 2.44 -1.44
C ARG A 42 -0.74 1.84 -1.70
N ILE A 43 -0.47 0.72 -1.04
CA ILE A 43 0.70 -0.12 -1.29
C ILE A 43 0.24 -1.21 -2.26
N LEU A 44 0.98 -1.40 -3.35
CA LEU A 44 0.63 -2.33 -4.41
C LEU A 44 1.84 -3.19 -4.78
N LYS A 45 1.59 -4.45 -5.09
CA LYS A 45 2.57 -5.32 -5.78
C LYS A 45 2.59 -4.93 -7.27
N PRO A 46 3.73 -4.52 -7.84
CA PRO A 46 3.80 -4.11 -9.22
C PRO A 46 3.58 -5.32 -10.13
N ASN A 47 2.52 -5.27 -10.91
CA ASN A 47 2.31 -6.14 -12.06
C ASN A 47 2.17 -5.25 -13.31
N PRO A 48 2.37 -5.79 -14.53
CA PRO A 48 2.30 -4.97 -15.75
C PRO A 48 1.00 -4.17 -15.88
N SER A 49 -0.13 -4.75 -15.45
CA SER A 49 -1.45 -4.10 -15.48
C SER A 49 -1.54 -2.93 -14.48
N ILE A 50 -1.06 -3.10 -13.25
CA ILE A 50 -1.03 -2.08 -12.20
C ILE A 50 -0.08 -0.96 -12.61
N ILE A 51 1.09 -1.27 -13.13
CA ILE A 51 2.03 -0.26 -13.63
C ILE A 51 1.37 0.51 -14.78
N GLY A 52 0.68 -0.17 -15.70
CA GLY A 52 -0.08 0.48 -16.77
C GLY A 52 -1.16 1.43 -16.24
N MET A 53 -1.95 1.00 -15.25
CA MET A 53 -2.96 1.82 -14.59
C MET A 53 -2.34 3.04 -13.89
N VAL A 54 -1.26 2.84 -13.13
CA VAL A 54 -0.57 3.92 -12.41
C VAL A 54 0.04 4.94 -13.38
N LYS A 55 0.65 4.49 -14.48
CA LYS A 55 1.15 5.36 -15.55
C LYS A 55 0.03 6.17 -16.21
N LYS A 56 -1.14 5.56 -16.47
CA LYS A 56 -2.30 6.29 -17.03
C LYS A 56 -2.70 7.48 -16.15
N VAL A 57 -2.64 7.33 -14.83
CA VAL A 57 -3.08 8.35 -13.85
C VAL A 57 -1.93 9.16 -13.24
N GLU A 58 -0.72 9.09 -13.80
CA GLU A 58 0.50 9.70 -13.24
C GLU A 58 0.38 11.22 -13.00
N LYS A 59 -0.43 11.92 -13.80
CA LYS A 59 -0.70 13.36 -13.62
C LYS A 59 -1.44 13.71 -12.32
N TYR A 60 -2.06 12.73 -11.66
CA TYR A 60 -2.81 12.92 -10.40
C TYR A 60 -2.14 12.28 -9.18
N VAL A 61 -1.24 11.32 -9.40
CA VAL A 61 -0.64 10.50 -8.36
C VAL A 61 0.87 10.60 -8.39
N THR A 62 1.49 10.45 -7.22
CA THR A 62 2.92 10.19 -7.11
C THR A 62 3.10 8.75 -6.69
N TRP A 63 4.07 8.06 -7.29
CA TRP A 63 4.36 6.67 -6.97
C TRP A 63 5.87 6.42 -6.91
N GLY A 64 6.27 5.44 -6.10
CA GLY A 64 7.67 5.06 -5.92
C GLY A 64 7.82 3.76 -5.15
N GLU A 65 9.02 3.19 -5.15
CA GLU A 65 9.35 2.03 -4.32
C GLU A 65 9.30 2.43 -2.84
N ILE A 66 8.84 1.51 -1.98
CA ILE A 66 8.75 1.73 -0.53
C ILE A 66 9.76 0.87 0.22
N ASP A 67 10.46 1.47 1.18
CA ASP A 67 11.36 0.74 2.07
C ASP A 67 10.63 0.10 3.25
N LEU A 68 11.22 -0.95 3.83
CA LEU A 68 10.66 -1.66 4.99
C LEU A 68 10.39 -0.72 6.18
N GLU A 69 11.32 0.19 6.48
CA GLU A 69 11.18 1.17 7.56
C GLU A 69 9.97 2.10 7.34
N THR A 70 9.79 2.55 6.09
CA THR A 70 8.67 3.40 5.70
C THR A 70 7.35 2.64 5.79
N LEU A 71 7.32 1.38 5.37
CA LEU A 71 6.16 0.50 5.48
C LEU A 71 5.73 0.31 6.95
N GLU A 72 6.68 0.01 7.83
CA GLU A 72 6.44 -0.12 9.27
C GLU A 72 5.86 1.17 9.86
N LEU A 73 6.45 2.32 9.52
CA LEU A 73 6.00 3.63 10.00
C LEU A 73 4.55 3.94 9.57
N VAL A 74 4.22 3.63 8.31
CA VAL A 74 2.86 3.82 7.76
C VAL A 74 1.86 2.92 8.49
N LEU A 75 2.19 1.64 8.69
CA LEU A 75 1.32 0.71 9.42
C LEU A 75 1.08 1.15 10.87
N LYS A 76 2.12 1.60 11.58
CA LYS A 76 2.00 2.10 12.96
C LYS A 76 1.17 3.39 13.07
N LYS A 77 1.37 4.35 12.16
CA LYS A 77 0.74 5.67 12.23
C LYS A 77 -0.64 5.73 11.59
N ARG A 78 -0.86 4.98 10.50
CA ARG A 78 -2.04 5.08 9.64
C ARG A 78 -2.78 3.75 9.46
N GLY A 79 -2.23 2.63 9.94
CA GLY A 79 -2.90 1.33 9.91
C GLY A 79 -4.23 1.38 10.67
N ARG A 80 -5.30 1.01 9.97
CA ARG A 80 -6.67 0.94 10.50
C ARG A 80 -7.26 -0.42 10.22
N LEU A 81 -8.06 -0.88 11.17
CA LEU A 81 -8.85 -2.10 11.11
C LEU A 81 -10.32 -1.78 10.79
N MET A 82 -11.10 -2.83 10.56
CA MET A 82 -12.55 -2.69 10.39
C MET A 82 -13.17 -1.97 11.60
N GLY A 83 -14.05 -1.02 11.31
CA GLY A 83 -14.62 -0.11 12.30
C GLY A 83 -13.71 1.06 12.69
N ASN A 84 -12.72 1.41 11.86
CA ASN A 84 -11.79 2.53 12.08
C ASN A 84 -10.92 2.40 13.34
N ARG A 85 -10.79 1.20 13.88
CA ARG A 85 -9.91 0.91 15.03
C ARG A 85 -8.45 1.00 14.60
N LYS A 86 -7.58 1.46 15.50
CA LYS A 86 -6.14 1.55 15.22
C LYS A 86 -5.53 0.14 15.19
N LEU A 87 -4.60 -0.09 14.28
CA LEU A 87 -3.77 -1.30 14.29
C LEU A 87 -2.81 -1.23 15.50
N THR A 88 -2.89 -2.22 16.39
CA THR A 88 -2.00 -2.36 17.56
C THR A 88 -1.21 -3.66 17.46
N ASP A 89 -0.05 -3.70 18.12
CA ASP A 89 0.77 -4.92 18.18
C ASP A 89 0.01 -6.09 18.83
N GLU A 90 -0.85 -5.80 19.81
CA GLU A 90 -1.74 -6.77 20.46
C GLU A 90 -2.69 -7.43 19.46
N TYR A 91 -3.35 -6.63 18.62
CA TYR A 91 -4.25 -7.15 17.60
C TYR A 91 -3.52 -8.06 16.61
N VAL A 92 -2.30 -7.66 16.23
CA VAL A 92 -1.45 -8.44 15.31
C VAL A 92 -1.05 -9.77 15.95
N LYS A 93 -0.71 -9.79 17.25
CA LYS A 93 -0.42 -11.02 17.99
C LYS A 93 -1.63 -11.95 18.08
N GLU A 94 -2.78 -11.42 18.49
CA GLU A 94 -3.98 -12.23 18.72
C GLU A 94 -4.58 -12.81 17.44
N LYS A 95 -4.56 -12.05 16.33
CA LYS A 95 -5.25 -12.44 15.09
C LYS A 95 -4.36 -13.04 14.03
N LEU A 96 -3.11 -12.60 13.95
CA LEU A 96 -2.17 -13.06 12.92
C LEU A 96 -1.09 -13.98 13.50
N GLY A 97 -0.99 -14.10 14.83
CA GLY A 97 0.05 -14.89 15.48
C GLY A 97 1.45 -14.32 15.28
N LEU A 98 1.57 -13.03 14.94
CA LEU A 98 2.84 -12.35 14.66
C LEU A 98 3.26 -11.53 15.87
N ASN A 99 4.56 -11.37 16.10
CA ASN A 99 5.10 -10.72 17.30
C ASN A 99 4.95 -9.20 17.32
N GLY A 100 4.34 -8.59 16.30
CA GLY A 100 3.97 -7.18 16.24
C GLY A 100 3.92 -6.64 14.82
N ILE A 101 3.73 -5.31 14.69
CA ILE A 101 3.62 -4.62 13.40
C ILE A 101 4.91 -4.73 12.58
N LYS A 102 6.08 -4.84 13.23
CA LYS A 102 7.36 -5.01 12.54
C LYS A 102 7.42 -6.33 11.75
N GLU A 103 7.09 -7.44 12.39
CA GLU A 103 7.06 -8.76 11.72
C GLU A 103 6.00 -8.78 10.62
N LEU A 104 4.86 -8.12 10.84
CA LEU A 104 3.85 -7.94 9.80
C LEU A 104 4.40 -7.19 8.58
N ALA A 105 5.13 -6.09 8.80
CA ALA A 105 5.74 -5.31 7.72
C ALA A 105 6.77 -6.14 6.94
N GLU A 106 7.62 -6.92 7.62
CA GLU A 106 8.60 -7.81 7.00
C GLU A 106 7.91 -8.87 6.11
N LYS A 107 6.87 -9.54 6.60
CA LYS A 107 6.13 -10.53 5.82
C LYS A 107 5.41 -9.93 4.62
N ILE A 108 4.86 -8.73 4.75
CA ILE A 108 4.26 -7.99 3.63
C ILE A 108 5.34 -7.65 2.60
N PHE A 109 6.50 -7.15 3.05
CA PHE A 109 7.61 -6.77 2.19
C PHE A 109 8.18 -7.96 1.41
N ASN A 110 8.27 -9.12 2.06
CA ASN A 110 8.67 -10.37 1.42
C ASN A 110 7.59 -10.96 0.50
N GLY A 111 6.36 -10.43 0.57
CA GLY A 111 5.23 -10.87 -0.27
C GLY A 111 4.49 -12.10 0.26
N GLU A 112 4.78 -12.53 1.49
CA GLU A 112 4.13 -13.67 2.16
C GLU A 112 2.70 -13.36 2.59
N ILE A 113 2.40 -12.07 2.85
CA ILE A 113 1.08 -11.58 3.22
C ILE A 113 0.63 -10.51 2.22
N ASP A 114 -0.58 -10.67 1.68
CA ASP A 114 -1.22 -9.70 0.80
C ASP A 114 -2.11 -8.72 1.57
N ILE A 115 -1.98 -7.42 1.25
CA ILE A 115 -2.89 -6.38 1.72
C ILE A 115 -3.95 -6.15 0.63
N ASN A 116 -5.02 -6.93 0.62
CA ASN A 116 -6.15 -6.73 -0.31
C ASN A 116 -7.35 -6.03 0.34
#